data_AF-A0A7Z0TGJ0-F1
#
_entry.id   AF-A0A7Z0TGJ0-F1
#
_cell.length_a   1.000
_cell.length_b   1.000
_cell.length_c   1.000
_cell.angle_alpha   90.00
_cell.angle_beta   90.00
_cell.angle_gamma   90.00
#
_symmetry.space_group_name_H-M   'P 1'
#
loop_
_entity.id
_entity.type
_entity.pdbx_description
1 polymer ?
#
loop_
_entity_poly.entity_id
_entity_poly.type
_entity_poly.pdbx_seq_one_letter_code
_entity_poly.pdbx_strand_id
1 'polypeptide(L)'
;MTSAAAGARRVGIIGDGVFKVLLGVIFLVGAVWLGHLLGVPVWLLAVSGAALLVSGVIEIRYVHRRMVRTYMRLMVVYDSGWMLATLAGLLVAWRGGGAGGEVWVGYQAAAPVVLAALLVAAAPSR
;
A
#
# COMPACT_ATOMS: atom_id res chain seq x y z
N MET A 1 17.04 -20.38 13.24
CA MET A 1 16.96 -19.11 12.47
C MET A 1 17.76 -18.06 13.23
N THR A 2 18.83 -17.54 12.64
CA THR A 2 19.75 -16.59 13.30
C THR A 2 19.06 -15.25 13.58
N SER A 3 19.38 -14.59 14.69
CA SER A 3 18.76 -13.32 15.10
C SER A 3 18.84 -12.23 14.02
N ALA A 4 19.90 -12.27 13.20
CA ALA A 4 20.09 -11.40 12.04
C ALA A 4 18.94 -11.49 11.01
N ALA A 5 18.46 -12.71 10.69
CA ALA A 5 17.37 -12.91 9.73
C ALA A 5 16.01 -12.47 10.28
N ALA A 6 15.84 -12.44 11.61
CA ALA A 6 14.67 -11.87 12.25
C ALA A 6 14.74 -10.33 12.29
N GLY A 7 15.93 -9.77 12.51
CA GLY A 7 16.19 -8.32 12.43
C GLY A 7 15.91 -7.76 11.03
N ALA A 8 16.45 -8.39 9.99
CA ALA A 8 16.26 -7.97 8.60
C ALA A 8 14.77 -7.92 8.20
N ARG A 9 13.96 -8.90 8.62
CA ARG A 9 12.51 -8.91 8.35
C ARG A 9 11.80 -7.73 9.02
N ARG A 10 12.16 -7.40 10.26
CA ARG A 10 11.56 -6.26 10.96
C ARG A 10 11.91 -4.94 10.29
N VAL A 11 13.16 -4.77 9.86
CA VAL A 11 13.58 -3.59 9.09
C VAL A 11 12.79 -3.48 7.80
N GLY A 12 12.58 -4.61 7.09
CA GLY A 12 11.73 -4.65 5.89
C GLY A 12 10.29 -4.20 6.15
N ILE A 13 9.66 -4.71 7.22
CA ILE A 13 8.30 -4.32 7.64
C ILE A 13 8.22 -2.81 7.93
N ILE A 14 9.20 -2.27 8.66
CA ILE A 14 9.23 -0.84 8.99
C ILE A 14 9.44 0.00 7.73
N GLY A 15 10.38 -0.39 6.87
CA GLY A 15 10.68 0.32 5.63
C GLY A 15 9.47 0.37 4.70
N ASP A 16 8.73 -0.73 4.59
CA ASP A 16 7.48 -0.81 3.83
C ASP A 16 6.38 0.11 4.40
N GLY A 17 6.16 0.07 5.73
CA GLY A 17 5.21 0.99 6.36
C GLY A 17 5.60 2.47 6.18
N VAL A 18 6.89 2.79 6.26
CA VAL A 18 7.42 4.14 5.99
C VAL A 18 7.18 4.54 4.53
N PHE A 19 7.43 3.63 3.57
CA PHE A 19 7.15 3.87 2.16
C PHE A 19 5.68 4.22 1.93
N LYS A 20 4.74 3.45 2.51
CA LYS A 20 3.30 3.76 2.41
C LYS A 20 2.96 5.12 3.01
N VAL A 21 3.53 5.46 4.18
CA VAL A 21 3.31 6.77 4.80
C VAL A 21 3.80 7.90 3.88
N LEU A 22 5.03 7.80 3.35
CA LEU A 22 5.59 8.80 2.46
C LEU A 22 4.76 8.94 1.17
N LEU A 23 4.37 7.83 0.56
CA LEU A 23 3.52 7.83 -0.62
C LEU A 23 2.15 8.45 -0.34
N GLY A 24 1.58 8.16 0.84
CA GLY A 24 0.33 8.77 1.30
C GLY A 24 0.43 10.29 1.47
N VAL A 25 1.53 10.78 2.08
CA VAL A 25 1.80 12.23 2.16
C VAL A 25 1.93 12.85 0.77
N ILE A 26 2.66 12.20 -0.14
CA ILE A 26 2.82 12.67 -1.53
C ILE A 26 1.47 12.76 -2.24
N PHE A 27 0.60 11.76 -2.06
CA PHE A 27 -0.75 11.76 -2.65
C PHE A 27 -1.61 12.89 -2.11
N LEU A 28 -1.51 13.22 -0.81
CA LEU A 28 -2.27 14.32 -0.22
C LEU A 28 -1.74 15.70 -0.62
N VAL A 29 -0.43 15.92 -0.51
CA VAL A 29 0.21 17.21 -0.79
C VAL A 29 0.21 17.50 -2.28
N GLY A 30 0.46 16.48 -3.10
CA GLY A 30 0.53 16.58 -4.56
C GLY A 30 -0.78 16.29 -5.27
N ALA A 31 -1.91 16.16 -4.56
CA ALA A 31 -3.16 15.60 -5.10
C ALA A 31 -3.61 16.24 -6.42
N VAL A 32 -3.54 17.57 -6.54
CA VAL A 32 -3.94 18.30 -7.76
C VAL A 32 -2.97 18.03 -8.90
N TRP A 33 -1.67 18.18 -8.65
CA TRP A 33 -0.64 18.00 -9.67
C TRP A 33 -0.55 16.55 -10.16
N LEU A 34 -0.57 15.58 -9.21
CA LEU A 34 -0.61 14.15 -9.53
C LEU A 34 -1.91 13.77 -10.23
N GLY A 35 -3.04 14.39 -9.88
CA GLY A 35 -4.33 14.13 -10.53
C GLY A 35 -4.27 14.49 -12.00
N HIS A 36 -3.68 15.64 -12.34
CA HIS A 36 -3.45 16.04 -13.73
C HIS A 36 -2.46 15.12 -14.45
N LEU A 37 -1.35 14.76 -13.79
CA LEU A 37 -0.31 13.91 -14.37
C LEU A 37 -0.82 12.50 -14.69
N LEU A 38 -1.61 11.93 -13.79
CA LEU A 38 -2.09 10.56 -13.87
C LEU A 38 -3.46 10.43 -14.56
N GLY A 39 -4.14 11.55 -14.82
CA GLY A 39 -5.50 11.55 -15.35
C GLY A 39 -6.54 11.03 -14.34
N VAL A 40 -6.35 11.34 -13.05
CA VAL A 40 -7.14 10.79 -11.94
C VAL A 40 -7.83 11.92 -11.18
N PRO A 41 -9.09 11.74 -10.72
CA PRO A 41 -9.74 12.75 -9.91
C PRO A 41 -9.04 12.94 -8.56
N VAL A 42 -8.92 14.20 -8.13
CA VAL A 42 -8.22 14.61 -6.89
C VAL A 42 -8.75 13.87 -5.66
N TRP A 43 -10.06 13.62 -5.57
CA TRP A 43 -10.64 12.91 -4.43
C TRP A 43 -10.12 11.47 -4.31
N LEU A 44 -9.84 10.80 -5.43
CA LEU A 44 -9.34 9.43 -5.43
C LEU A 44 -7.90 9.38 -4.92
N LEU A 45 -7.07 10.36 -5.31
CA LEU A 45 -5.74 10.54 -4.72
C LEU A 45 -5.81 10.86 -3.21
N ALA A 46 -6.76 11.68 -2.79
CA ALA A 46 -6.93 12.00 -1.38
C ALA A 46 -7.33 10.77 -0.55
N VAL A 47 -8.28 9.98 -1.04
CA VAL A 47 -8.71 8.72 -0.41
C VAL A 47 -7.55 7.71 -0.36
N SER A 48 -6.84 7.51 -1.47
CA SER A 48 -5.66 6.63 -1.50
C SER A 48 -4.57 7.11 -0.56
N GLY A 49 -4.33 8.42 -0.49
CA GLY A 49 -3.37 9.01 0.44
C GLY A 49 -3.71 8.71 1.91
N ALA A 50 -4.97 8.90 2.29
CA ALA A 50 -5.46 8.57 3.62
C ALA A 50 -5.36 7.07 3.93
N ALA A 51 -5.74 6.21 2.98
CA ALA A 51 -5.65 4.76 3.11
C ALA A 51 -4.20 4.29 3.34
N LEU A 52 -3.25 4.81 2.56
CA LEU A 52 -1.83 4.52 2.68
C LEU A 52 -1.25 4.99 4.03
N LEU A 53 -1.61 6.19 4.48
CA LEU A 53 -1.19 6.71 5.79
C LEU A 53 -1.66 5.80 6.93
N VAL A 54 -2.95 5.45 6.93
CA VAL A 54 -3.54 4.60 7.97
C VAL A 54 -2.88 3.22 7.96
N SER A 55 -2.74 2.58 6.79
CA SER A 55 -2.11 1.27 6.67
C SER A 55 -0.65 1.29 7.12
N GLY A 56 0.15 2.26 6.65
CA GLY A 56 1.57 2.34 6.98
C GLY A 56 1.81 2.55 8.48
N VAL A 57 0.99 3.38 9.14
CA VAL A 57 1.06 3.56 10.60
C VAL A 57 0.68 2.27 11.34
N ILE A 58 -0.34 1.55 10.86
CA ILE A 58 -0.73 0.26 11.44
C ILE A 58 0.40 -0.76 11.30
N GLU A 59 1.01 -0.89 10.13
CA GLU A 59 2.11 -1.82 9.88
C GLU A 59 3.31 -1.56 10.81
N ILE A 60 3.73 -0.30 10.95
CA ILE A 60 4.81 0.11 11.86
C ILE A 60 4.49 -0.27 13.32
N ARG A 61 3.23 -0.11 13.75
CA ARG A 61 2.82 -0.47 15.13
C ARG A 61 2.78 -1.98 15.34
N TYR A 62 2.35 -2.74 14.34
CA TYR A 62 2.15 -4.18 14.45
C TYR A 62 3.43 -5.01 14.27
N VAL A 63 4.56 -4.42 13.84
CA VAL A 63 5.86 -5.11 13.70
C VAL A 63 6.33 -5.82 14.98
N HIS A 64 5.88 -5.36 16.15
CA HIS A 64 6.26 -5.92 17.45
C HIS A 64 5.46 -7.17 17.85
N ARG A 65 4.33 -7.46 17.18
CA ARG A 65 3.52 -8.66 17.45
C ARG A 65 4.09 -9.82 16.60
N ARG A 66 4.38 -10.97 17.21
CA ARG A 66 5.19 -12.12 16.69
C ARG A 66 4.80 -12.76 15.33
N MET A 67 3.94 -12.14 14.52
CA MET A 67 3.28 -12.72 13.34
C MET A 67 3.97 -12.40 12.00
N VAL A 68 5.30 -12.50 11.95
CA VAL A 68 6.08 -12.18 10.75
C VAL A 68 5.67 -13.05 9.54
N ARG A 69 5.27 -14.31 9.74
CA ARG A 69 4.85 -15.20 8.65
C ARG A 69 3.54 -14.76 7.99
N THR A 70 2.56 -14.33 8.77
CA THR A 70 1.28 -13.83 8.25
C THR A 70 1.48 -12.52 7.52
N TYR A 71 2.26 -11.60 8.09
CA TYR A 71 2.63 -10.35 7.44
C TYR A 71 3.24 -10.58 6.06
N MET A 72 4.26 -11.44 5.96
CA MET A 72 4.94 -11.70 4.68
C MET A 72 3.99 -12.27 3.63
N ARG A 73 3.06 -13.15 4.02
CA ARG A 73 2.06 -13.69 3.08
C ARG A 73 1.11 -12.62 2.56
N LEU A 74 0.60 -11.79 3.46
CA LEU A 74 -0.28 -10.67 3.10
C LEU A 74 0.46 -9.66 2.21
N MET A 75 1.75 -9.41 2.48
CA MET A 75 2.57 -8.52 1.68
C MET A 75 2.81 -9.04 0.28
N VAL A 76 3.12 -10.33 0.13
CA VAL A 76 3.27 -10.94 -1.21
C VAL A 76 1.99 -10.78 -2.03
N VAL A 77 0.82 -10.97 -1.42
CA VAL A 77 -0.48 -10.76 -2.09
C VAL A 77 -0.67 -9.28 -2.45
N TYR A 78 -0.38 -8.38 -1.52
CA TYR A 78 -0.48 -6.94 -1.73
C TYR A 78 0.45 -6.46 -2.86
N ASP A 79 1.70 -6.89 -2.89
CA ASP A 79 2.67 -6.50 -3.92
C ASP A 79 2.32 -7.09 -5.28
N SER A 80 1.85 -8.34 -5.29
CA SER A 80 1.37 -8.98 -6.53
C SER A 80 0.16 -8.22 -7.10
N GLY A 81 -0.79 -7.83 -6.25
CA GLY A 81 -1.93 -7.02 -6.66
C GLY A 81 -1.50 -5.63 -7.17
N TRP A 82 -0.50 -5.01 -6.54
CA TRP A 82 0.04 -3.72 -6.98
C TRP A 82 0.71 -3.82 -8.36
N MET A 83 1.50 -4.86 -8.59
CA MET A 83 2.08 -5.19 -9.90
C MET A 83 0.99 -5.38 -10.96
N LEU A 84 -0.05 -6.17 -10.65
CA LEU A 84 -1.17 -6.41 -11.57
C LEU A 84 -1.95 -5.13 -11.88
N ALA A 85 -2.22 -4.29 -10.88
CA ALA A 85 -2.88 -3.00 -11.08
C ALA A 85 -2.03 -2.06 -11.93
N THR A 86 -0.71 -2.08 -11.76
CA THR A 86 0.24 -1.32 -12.59
C THR A 86 0.22 -1.80 -14.04
N LEU A 87 0.27 -3.12 -14.27
CA LEU A 87 0.20 -3.70 -15.62
C LEU A 87 -1.15 -3.42 -16.28
N ALA A 88 -2.25 -3.54 -15.54
CA ALA A 88 -3.59 -3.24 -16.03
C ALA A 88 -3.74 -1.76 -16.39
N GLY A 89 -3.30 -0.85 -15.51
CA GLY A 89 -3.32 0.59 -15.76
C GLY A 89 -2.48 0.97 -16.98
N LEU A 90 -1.29 0.39 -17.10
CA LEU A 90 -0.41 0.58 -18.27
C LEU A 90 -1.06 0.05 -19.55
N LEU A 91 -1.68 -1.13 -19.50
CA LEU A 91 -2.38 -1.70 -20.66
C LEU A 91 -3.55 -0.81 -21.10
N VAL A 92 -4.34 -0.29 -20.16
CA VAL A 92 -5.43 0.64 -20.46
C VAL A 92 -4.89 1.90 -21.14
N ALA A 93 -3.84 2.51 -20.59
CA ALA A 93 -3.20 3.68 -21.18
C ALA A 93 -2.62 3.38 -22.57
N TRP A 94 -1.98 2.22 -22.75
CA TRP A 94 -1.39 1.82 -24.03
C TRP A 94 -2.45 1.57 -25.12
N ARG A 95 -3.64 1.14 -24.73
CA ARG A 95 -4.80 1.01 -25.64
C ARG A 95 -5.52 2.34 -25.90
N GLY A 96 -5.00 3.46 -25.41
CA GLY A 96 -5.59 4.79 -25.57
C GLY A 96 -6.73 5.11 -24.60
N GLY A 97 -6.92 4.29 -23.56
CA GLY A 97 -7.93 4.52 -22.53
C GLY A 97 -7.47 5.51 -21.46
N GLY A 98 -8.36 6.41 -21.03
CA GLY A 98 -8.07 7.42 -20.00
C GLY A 98 -8.05 6.91 -18.55
N ALA A 99 -8.55 5.70 -18.29
CA ALA A 99 -8.75 5.19 -16.93
C ALA A 99 -7.51 4.50 -16.31
N GLY A 100 -6.36 4.52 -16.98
CA GLY A 100 -5.16 3.80 -16.53
C GLY A 100 -4.67 4.25 -15.14
N GLY A 101 -4.70 5.56 -14.89
CA GLY A 101 -4.39 6.11 -13.57
C GLY A 101 -5.41 5.72 -12.50
N GLU A 102 -6.70 5.68 -12.84
CA GLU A 102 -7.76 5.33 -11.89
C GLU A 102 -7.66 3.89 -11.43
N VAL A 103 -7.30 2.96 -12.33
CA VAL A 103 -7.05 1.55 -11.98
C VAL A 103 -5.91 1.45 -10.96
N TRP A 104 -4.82 2.15 -11.21
CA TRP A 104 -3.64 2.10 -10.35
C TRP A 104 -3.86 2.81 -9.00
N VAL A 105 -4.44 4.01 -9.01
CA VAL A 105 -4.73 4.77 -7.77
C VAL A 105 -5.86 4.12 -6.98
N GLY A 106 -6.86 3.56 -7.65
CA GLY A 106 -7.97 2.82 -7.04
C GLY A 106 -7.51 1.57 -6.28
N TYR A 107 -6.51 0.87 -6.79
CA TYR A 107 -5.86 -0.21 -6.03
C TYR A 107 -5.31 0.31 -4.70
N GLN A 108 -4.64 1.47 -4.71
CA GLN A 108 -4.09 2.11 -3.52
C GLN A 108 -5.16 2.67 -2.57
N ALA A 109 -6.39 2.89 -3.03
CA ALA A 109 -7.51 3.28 -2.18
C ALA A 109 -8.02 2.12 -1.31
N ALA A 110 -8.06 0.91 -1.88
CA ALA A 110 -8.70 -0.25 -1.25
C ALA A 110 -7.69 -1.20 -0.59
N ALA A 111 -6.62 -1.55 -1.29
CA ALA A 111 -5.71 -2.62 -0.86
C ALA A 111 -4.99 -2.34 0.47
N PRO A 112 -4.51 -1.11 0.78
CA PRO A 112 -3.90 -0.82 2.07
C PRO A 112 -4.89 -0.97 3.23
N VAL A 113 -6.15 -0.56 3.04
CA VAL A 113 -7.20 -0.72 4.06
C VAL A 113 -7.47 -2.19 4.34
N VAL A 114 -7.58 -3.01 3.28
CA VAL A 114 -7.77 -4.46 3.41
C VAL A 114 -6.58 -5.11 4.11
N LEU A 115 -5.35 -4.75 3.72
CA LEU A 115 -4.13 -5.23 4.35
C LEU A 115 -4.11 -4.90 5.85
N ALA A 116 -4.37 -3.64 6.20
CA ALA A 116 -4.42 -3.19 7.58
C ALA A 116 -5.49 -3.94 8.39
N ALA A 117 -6.70 -4.11 7.84
CA ALA A 117 -7.78 -4.85 8.48
C ALA A 117 -7.39 -6.31 8.75
N LEU A 118 -6.77 -6.98 7.77
CA LEU A 118 -6.31 -8.36 7.90
C LEU A 118 -5.17 -8.49 8.94
N LEU A 119 -4.27 -7.51 9.01
CA LEU A 119 -3.21 -7.47 10.04
C LEU A 119 -3.80 -7.29 11.45
N VAL A 120 -4.80 -6.42 11.60
CA VAL A 120 -5.49 -6.22 12.86
C VAL A 120 -6.26 -7.49 13.27
N ALA A 121 -6.99 -8.11 12.34
CA ALA A 121 -7.77 -9.32 12.58
C ALA A 121 -6.89 -10.54 12.88
N ALA A 122 -5.71 -10.62 12.27
CA ALA A 122 -4.77 -11.70 12.51
C ALA A 122 -4.11 -11.61 13.90
N ALA A 123 -4.14 -10.46 14.57
CA ALA A 123 -3.46 -10.25 15.84
C ALA A 123 -4.05 -11.17 16.93
N PRO A 124 -3.22 -11.78 17.80
CA PRO A 124 -3.73 -12.69 18.80
C PRO A 124 -4.61 -11.90 19.78
N SER A 125 -5.82 -12.41 20.02
CA SER A 125 -6.67 -11.98 21.14
C SER A 125 -5.82 -12.04 22.41
N ARG A 126 -5.77 -10.91 23.13
CA ARG A 126 -4.95 -10.73 24.33
C ARG A 126 -5.19 -11.83 25.36
#